data_AF-A0A453NS41-F1
#
_entry.id   AF-A0A453NS41-F1
#
_cell.length_a   1.000
_cell.length_b   1.000
_cell.length_c   1.000
_cell.angle_alpha   90.00
_cell.angle_beta   90.00
_cell.angle_gamma   90.00
#
_symmetry.space_group_name_H-M   'P 1'
#
loop_
_entity.id
_entity.type
_entity.pdbx_description
1 polymer ?
#
loop_
_entity_poly.entity_id
_entity_poly.type
_entity_poly.pdbx_seq_one_letter_code
_entity_poly.pdbx_strand_id
1 'polypeptide(L)'
;MILPFPGSQAGNGRDDLEQGGYTGEAHDSCCPLLSESAAVHESIMDTNGRISEPLASQHLPFVKTSPMWAHLEGLEIFRKAPQRPNFHQFEQHGQEVCQGLALGLMFSFAILAESINRLNALDDSRLLEQKMTGLALLEADGFDVKDLRSRVETLLHAKNSCVELQDSMRNLEEKIAHKETKDRELGKQVRSLAMAVHHHDLHAYLMRNVMRSAITQKMNNAMEISRLKTEANKLKRSCLSITIAVPR
;
A
#
# COMPACT_ATOMS: atom_id res chain seq x y z
N MET A 1 -3.77 -30.62 4.93
CA MET A 1 -2.94 -30.89 3.75
C MET A 1 -1.58 -30.27 4.04
N ILE A 2 -0.59 -31.11 4.32
CA ILE A 2 0.74 -30.75 4.85
C ILE A 2 1.74 -30.90 3.70
N LEU A 3 2.52 -29.86 3.41
CA LEU A 3 3.70 -29.87 2.52
C LEU A 3 4.67 -28.75 2.97
N PRO A 4 5.99 -28.84 2.70
CA PRO A 4 6.97 -29.06 3.77
C PRO A 4 8.11 -28.01 3.85
N PHE A 5 8.90 -28.11 4.93
CA PHE A 5 10.25 -27.57 5.08
C PHE A 5 11.26 -28.27 4.14
N PRO A 6 12.29 -27.58 3.62
CA PRO A 6 13.52 -28.23 3.20
C PRO A 6 14.62 -28.07 4.25
N GLY A 7 15.21 -29.21 4.59
CA GLY A 7 16.37 -29.35 5.45
C GLY A 7 17.69 -29.12 4.72
N SER A 8 18.68 -28.80 5.55
CA SER A 8 20.10 -28.66 5.26
C SER A 8 20.74 -30.03 4.95
N GLN A 9 21.63 -30.09 3.95
CA GLN A 9 22.69 -31.10 3.89
C GLN A 9 23.99 -30.49 3.37
N ALA A 10 25.02 -30.63 4.21
CA ALA A 10 26.40 -30.34 3.91
C ALA A 10 27.02 -31.50 3.11
N GLY A 11 27.67 -31.17 1.99
CA GLY A 11 28.54 -32.08 1.26
C GLY A 11 29.99 -31.88 1.69
N ASN A 12 30.61 -32.95 2.20
CA ASN A 12 32.04 -33.05 2.47
C ASN A 12 32.58 -34.12 1.51
N GLY A 13 33.60 -33.78 0.73
CA GLY A 13 34.30 -34.69 -0.18
C GLY A 13 35.71 -34.16 -0.40
N ARG A 14 36.70 -34.88 0.13
CA ARG A 14 38.14 -34.70 -0.09
C ARG A 14 38.56 -35.55 -1.30
N ASP A 15 39.78 -35.27 -1.77
CA ASP A 15 40.76 -36.11 -2.52
C ASP A 15 41.40 -35.21 -3.61
N ASP A 16 42.68 -35.24 -3.96
CA ASP A 16 43.96 -35.51 -3.31
C ASP A 16 45.04 -35.06 -4.33
N LEU A 17 46.17 -34.56 -3.81
CA LEU A 17 47.57 -34.67 -4.29
C LEU A 17 48.00 -34.28 -5.74
N GLU A 18 48.98 -33.36 -5.83
CA GLU A 18 50.34 -33.49 -6.47
C GLU A 18 50.90 -32.08 -6.79
N GLN A 19 51.91 -31.57 -6.06
CA GLN A 19 53.37 -31.65 -6.30
C GLN A 19 53.89 -31.11 -7.64
N GLY A 20 54.82 -30.15 -7.57
CA GLY A 20 55.69 -29.76 -8.68
C GLY A 20 56.24 -28.33 -8.56
N GLY A 21 57.39 -28.16 -7.92
CA GLY A 21 58.15 -26.90 -7.93
C GLY A 21 59.12 -26.84 -9.12
N TYR A 22 59.42 -25.65 -9.62
CA TYR A 22 60.67 -25.33 -10.32
C TYR A 22 61.02 -23.85 -10.18
N THR A 23 62.28 -23.62 -9.86
CA THR A 23 63.05 -22.38 -9.75
C THR A 23 63.57 -21.91 -11.13
N GLY A 24 63.88 -20.62 -11.27
CA GLY A 24 64.68 -20.04 -12.36
C GLY A 24 64.34 -18.55 -12.54
N GLU A 25 65.05 -17.64 -11.89
CA GLU A 25 66.31 -17.01 -12.29
C GLU A 25 66.17 -15.74 -13.16
N ALA A 26 66.81 -14.71 -12.61
CA ALA A 26 67.18 -13.39 -13.10
C ALA A 26 67.31 -13.18 -14.62
N HIS A 27 66.85 -12.01 -15.06
CA HIS A 27 67.55 -11.22 -16.08
C HIS A 27 67.76 -9.80 -15.57
N ASP A 28 69.02 -9.53 -15.19
CA ASP A 28 69.62 -8.20 -15.14
C ASP A 28 69.61 -7.58 -16.54
N SER A 29 69.17 -6.33 -16.65
CA SER A 29 69.68 -5.44 -17.68
C SER A 29 69.62 -3.99 -17.21
N CYS A 30 70.81 -3.40 -17.13
CA CYS A 30 71.09 -2.07 -16.63
C CYS A 30 70.92 -1.00 -17.73
N CYS A 31 70.37 0.14 -17.30
CA CYS A 31 70.21 1.52 -17.86
C CYS A 31 71.30 2.02 -18.87
N PRO A 32 71.19 3.20 -19.57
CA PRO A 32 70.42 4.41 -19.17
C PRO A 32 69.96 5.43 -20.29
N LEU A 33 69.29 6.51 -19.82
CA LEU A 33 69.16 7.88 -20.37
C LEU A 33 68.13 8.26 -21.46
N LEU A 34 67.21 9.13 -21.04
CA LEU A 34 66.77 10.41 -21.64
C LEU A 34 66.33 10.44 -23.12
N SER A 35 65.04 10.67 -23.34
CA SER A 35 64.57 11.65 -24.33
C SER A 35 63.21 12.21 -23.93
N GLU A 36 63.26 13.45 -23.46
CA GLU A 36 62.36 14.56 -23.77
C GLU A 36 61.25 14.21 -24.78
N SER A 37 59.99 14.23 -24.33
CA SER A 37 58.86 14.43 -25.24
C SER A 37 58.17 15.73 -24.83
N ALA A 38 58.41 16.74 -25.67
CA ALA A 38 57.66 17.97 -25.70
C ALA A 38 56.16 17.65 -25.86
N ALA A 39 55.34 18.42 -25.17
CA ALA A 39 53.90 18.43 -25.37
C ALA A 39 53.58 18.69 -26.85
N VAL A 40 53.17 17.64 -27.57
CA VAL A 40 52.52 17.78 -28.86
C VAL A 40 51.09 18.17 -28.60
N HIS A 41 50.84 19.48 -28.60
CA HIS A 41 49.49 20.03 -28.72
C HIS A 41 49.01 19.74 -30.15
N GLU A 42 48.44 18.56 -30.37
CA GLU A 42 47.81 18.20 -31.62
C GLU A 42 46.48 18.96 -31.74
N SER A 43 46.58 20.17 -32.29
CA SER A 43 45.43 20.99 -32.68
C SER A 43 44.87 20.47 -34.00
N ILE A 44 43.86 19.61 -33.95
CA ILE A 44 43.03 19.33 -35.12
C ILE A 44 42.18 20.58 -35.38
N MET A 45 42.53 21.33 -36.43
CA MET A 45 41.75 22.47 -36.90
C MET A 45 40.64 21.99 -37.82
N ASP A 46 39.40 22.00 -37.33
CA ASP A 46 38.21 21.96 -38.20
C ASP A 46 37.92 23.36 -38.77
N THR A 47 37.52 23.40 -40.04
CA THR A 47 37.41 24.59 -40.91
C THR A 47 36.33 25.62 -40.55
N ASN A 48 35.74 25.58 -39.34
CA ASN A 48 34.60 26.43 -38.99
C ASN A 48 34.79 27.36 -37.77
N GLY A 49 36.04 27.62 -37.34
CA GLY A 49 36.37 28.81 -36.53
C GLY A 49 35.56 29.03 -35.24
N ARG A 50 34.95 27.99 -34.67
CA ARG A 50 34.44 28.03 -33.30
C ARG A 50 35.49 27.46 -32.39
N ILE A 51 36.07 28.33 -31.58
CA ILE A 51 36.80 27.96 -30.37
C ILE A 51 35.79 27.18 -29.53
N SER A 52 35.97 25.87 -29.42
CA SER A 52 35.37 25.11 -28.34
C SER A 52 35.91 25.69 -27.04
N GLU A 53 35.03 26.34 -26.30
CA GLU A 53 35.28 26.79 -24.92
C GLU A 53 35.95 25.64 -24.16
N PRO A 54 37.09 25.85 -23.49
CA PRO A 54 37.68 24.81 -22.66
C PRO A 54 36.61 24.40 -21.65
N LEU A 55 36.23 23.12 -21.66
CA LEU A 55 35.38 22.53 -20.63
C LEU A 55 35.97 22.98 -19.29
N ALA A 56 35.27 23.86 -18.56
CA ALA A 56 35.80 24.53 -17.38
C ALA A 56 36.55 23.51 -16.52
N SER A 57 37.89 23.61 -16.52
CA SER A 57 38.77 22.66 -15.87
C SER A 57 38.43 22.70 -14.39
N GLN A 58 37.77 21.65 -13.91
CA GLN A 58 37.46 21.53 -12.50
C GLN A 58 38.79 21.58 -11.76
N HIS A 59 39.00 22.63 -10.95
CA HIS A 59 40.23 22.79 -10.20
C HIS A 59 40.26 21.70 -9.12
N LEU A 60 40.96 20.61 -9.44
CA LEU A 60 41.18 19.49 -8.54
C LEU A 60 42.53 19.69 -7.85
N PRO A 61 42.62 19.41 -6.55
CA PRO A 61 43.88 19.57 -5.82
C PRO A 61 44.87 18.43 -6.06
N PHE A 62 44.58 17.55 -7.01
CA PHE A 62 45.38 16.40 -7.39
C PHE A 62 45.17 16.09 -8.88
N VAL A 63 46.15 15.42 -9.47
CA VAL A 63 46.02 14.85 -10.83
C VAL A 63 45.38 13.47 -10.73
N LYS A 64 44.47 13.13 -11.64
CA LYS A 64 43.84 11.80 -11.74
C LYS A 64 44.77 10.78 -12.42
N THR A 65 45.75 10.29 -11.66
CA THR A 65 46.72 9.26 -12.07
C THR A 65 46.23 7.82 -11.92
N SER A 66 45.29 7.53 -11.00
CA SER A 66 44.79 6.17 -10.78
C SER A 66 43.82 5.72 -11.89
N PRO A 67 43.95 4.50 -12.43
CA PRO A 67 43.03 3.97 -13.44
C PRO A 67 41.60 3.77 -12.91
N MET A 68 41.41 3.77 -11.59
CA MET A 68 40.09 3.63 -10.96
C MET A 68 39.13 4.77 -11.31
N TRP A 69 39.64 5.96 -11.66
CA TRP A 69 38.81 7.08 -12.09
C TRP A 69 37.95 6.74 -13.30
N ALA A 70 38.54 6.13 -14.32
CA ALA A 70 37.83 5.74 -15.54
C ALA A 70 36.75 4.69 -15.26
N HIS A 71 37.03 3.74 -14.36
CA HIS A 71 36.04 2.75 -13.95
C HIS A 71 34.87 3.39 -13.21
N LEU A 72 35.17 4.25 -12.23
CA LEU A 72 34.18 4.89 -11.38
C LEU A 72 33.29 5.84 -12.17
N GLU A 73 33.87 6.74 -12.97
CA GLU A 73 33.13 7.67 -13.82
C GLU A 73 32.36 6.96 -14.94
N GLY A 74 32.77 5.74 -15.29
CA GLY A 74 32.06 4.86 -16.19
C GLY A 74 30.78 4.22 -15.62
N LEU A 75 30.57 4.27 -14.29
CA LEU A 75 29.35 3.73 -13.68
C LEU A 75 28.12 4.52 -14.15
N GLU A 76 27.01 3.80 -14.33
CA GLU A 76 25.79 4.37 -14.92
C GLU A 76 25.27 5.61 -14.18
N ILE A 77 25.42 5.67 -12.86
CA ILE A 77 25.02 6.82 -12.05
C ILE A 77 25.78 8.09 -12.44
N PHE A 78 27.08 7.99 -12.71
CA PHE A 78 27.91 9.13 -13.11
C PHE A 78 27.80 9.43 -14.60
N ARG A 79 27.48 8.43 -15.44
CA ARG A 79 27.14 8.67 -16.85
C ARG A 79 25.86 9.50 -16.99
N LYS A 80 24.85 9.21 -16.17
CA LYS A 80 23.56 9.93 -16.18
C LYS A 80 23.64 11.29 -15.50
N ALA A 81 24.31 11.35 -14.36
CA ALA A 81 24.46 12.55 -13.56
C ALA A 81 25.94 12.73 -13.19
N PRO A 82 26.75 13.32 -14.10
CA PRO A 82 28.15 13.59 -13.82
C PRO A 82 28.31 14.47 -12.58
N GLN A 83 29.09 13.99 -11.62
CA GLN A 83 29.30 14.70 -10.35
C GLN A 83 30.51 15.62 -10.43
N ARG A 84 30.42 16.78 -9.76
CA ARG A 84 31.52 17.73 -9.63
C ARG A 84 31.74 18.15 -8.17
N PRO A 85 32.17 17.22 -7.29
CA PRO A 85 32.33 17.53 -5.88
C PRO A 85 33.45 18.53 -5.64
N ASN A 86 33.39 19.19 -4.48
CA ASN A 86 34.42 20.09 -4.00
C ASN A 86 35.45 19.33 -3.17
N PHE A 87 36.64 19.12 -3.73
CA PHE A 87 37.73 18.44 -3.04
C PHE A 87 38.79 19.36 -2.42
N HIS A 88 38.61 20.69 -2.46
CA HIS A 88 39.61 21.66 -1.99
C HIS A 88 40.01 21.44 -0.52
N GLN A 89 39.11 20.91 0.31
CA GLN A 89 39.39 20.54 1.70
C GLN A 89 40.53 19.52 1.87
N PHE A 90 40.91 18.82 0.80
CA PHE A 90 42.00 17.87 0.80
C PHE A 90 43.36 18.48 0.45
N GLU A 91 43.45 19.72 -0.06
CA GLU A 91 44.69 20.39 -0.49
C GLU A 91 45.85 20.33 0.52
N GLN A 92 45.52 20.22 1.80
CA GLN A 92 46.48 20.08 2.90
C GLN A 92 47.26 18.74 2.91
N HIS A 93 46.89 17.76 2.09
CA HIS A 93 47.54 16.44 2.03
C HIS A 93 48.38 16.27 0.75
N GLY A 94 49.23 15.23 0.72
CA GLY A 94 49.97 14.85 -0.48
C GLY A 94 49.03 14.34 -1.60
N GLN A 95 49.49 14.43 -2.85
CA GLN A 95 48.70 14.13 -4.05
C GLN A 95 48.00 12.77 -4.00
N GLU A 96 48.72 11.72 -3.57
CA GLU A 96 48.23 10.35 -3.48
C GLU A 96 47.09 10.23 -2.46
N VAL A 97 47.22 10.91 -1.32
CA VAL A 97 46.22 10.92 -0.25
C VAL A 97 44.97 11.68 -0.69
N CYS A 98 45.12 12.86 -1.30
CA CYS A 98 44.01 13.65 -1.83
C CYS A 98 43.20 12.84 -2.85
N GLN A 99 43.89 12.18 -3.79
CA GLN A 99 43.26 11.36 -4.80
C GLN A 99 42.52 10.17 -4.18
N GLY A 100 43.11 9.50 -3.18
CA GLY A 100 42.50 8.39 -2.46
C GLY A 100 41.20 8.80 -1.75
N LEU A 101 41.21 9.94 -1.04
CA LEU A 101 40.02 10.48 -0.38
C LEU A 101 38.90 10.82 -1.38
N ALA A 102 39.25 11.48 -2.49
CA ALA A 102 38.30 11.83 -3.53
C ALA A 102 37.69 10.60 -4.21
N LEU A 103 38.48 9.57 -4.51
CA LEU A 103 38.00 8.28 -5.00
C LEU A 103 37.04 7.63 -4.00
N GLY A 104 37.39 7.67 -2.70
CA GLY A 104 36.56 7.15 -1.62
C GLY A 104 35.17 7.80 -1.59
N LEU A 105 35.11 9.15 -1.61
CA LEU A 105 33.84 9.88 -1.61
C LEU A 105 32.99 9.60 -2.85
N MET A 106 33.61 9.57 -4.02
CA MET A 106 32.91 9.23 -5.26
C MET A 106 32.34 7.81 -5.19
N PHE A 107 33.11 6.84 -4.69
CA PHE A 107 32.61 5.48 -4.51
C PHE A 107 31.49 5.39 -3.47
N SER A 108 31.59 6.12 -2.36
CA SER A 108 30.52 6.23 -1.35
C SER A 108 29.24 6.79 -1.95
N PHE A 109 29.31 7.82 -2.81
CA PHE A 109 28.15 8.34 -3.53
C PHE A 109 27.50 7.26 -4.39
N ALA A 110 28.28 6.49 -5.17
CA ALA A 110 27.76 5.43 -6.02
C ALA A 110 27.02 4.35 -5.23
N ILE A 111 27.60 3.89 -4.12
CA ILE A 111 26.98 2.90 -3.22
C ILE A 111 25.70 3.46 -2.61
N LEU A 112 25.73 4.71 -2.12
CA LEU A 112 24.56 5.32 -1.51
C LEU A 112 23.42 5.50 -2.52
N ALA A 113 23.74 5.97 -3.73
CA ALA A 113 22.80 6.13 -4.82
C ALA A 113 22.18 4.79 -5.22
N GLU A 114 22.97 3.73 -5.39
CA GLU A 114 22.46 2.40 -5.67
C GLU A 114 21.55 1.89 -4.53
N SER A 115 21.99 2.08 -3.29
CA SER A 115 21.21 1.68 -2.11
C SER A 115 19.87 2.39 -2.05
N ILE A 116 19.82 3.71 -2.23
CA ILE A 116 18.58 4.49 -2.33
C ILE A 116 17.75 3.99 -3.51
N ASN A 117 18.41 3.64 -4.62
CA ASN A 117 17.72 3.20 -5.81
C ASN A 117 17.02 1.84 -5.69
N ARG A 118 17.38 1.06 -4.67
CA ARG A 118 16.75 -0.22 -4.33
C ARG A 118 15.64 -0.08 -3.28
N LEU A 119 15.51 1.08 -2.62
CA LEU A 119 14.50 1.29 -1.59
C LEU A 119 13.10 1.46 -2.16
N ASN A 120 12.13 1.02 -1.38
CA ASN A 120 10.69 1.13 -1.60
C ASN A 120 9.98 1.72 -0.36
N ALA A 121 8.69 2.04 -0.49
CA ALA A 121 7.93 2.73 0.56
C ALA A 121 7.58 1.85 1.79
N LEU A 122 7.79 0.53 1.71
CA LEU A 122 7.57 -0.41 2.81
C LEU A 122 8.81 -0.56 3.72
N ASP A 123 9.97 -0.11 3.26
CA ASP A 123 11.21 -0.18 4.03
C ASP A 123 11.14 0.69 5.30
N ASP A 124 11.98 0.39 6.30
CA ASP A 124 12.00 1.10 7.59
C ASP A 124 12.26 2.61 7.41
N SER A 125 11.50 3.44 8.12
CA SER A 125 11.69 4.90 8.12
C SER A 125 13.07 5.26 8.64
N ARG A 126 13.59 4.51 9.62
CA ARG A 126 14.96 4.70 10.13
C ARG A 126 16.00 4.53 9.04
N LEU A 127 15.76 3.60 8.11
CA LEU A 127 16.68 3.38 6.99
C LEU A 127 16.63 4.56 6.01
N LEU A 128 15.45 5.10 5.70
CA LEU A 128 15.29 6.27 4.84
C LEU A 128 15.95 7.52 5.46
N GLU A 129 15.76 7.76 6.76
CA GLU A 129 16.42 8.85 7.49
C GLU A 129 17.95 8.71 7.51
N GLN A 130 18.45 7.47 7.66
CA GLN A 130 19.88 7.19 7.56
C GLN A 130 20.43 7.54 6.17
N LYS A 131 19.67 7.27 5.09
CA LYS A 131 20.07 7.67 3.73
C LYS A 131 20.08 9.19 3.57
N MET A 132 19.08 9.89 4.10
CA MET A 132 19.06 11.38 4.09
C MET A 132 20.29 11.96 4.80
N THR A 133 20.68 11.39 5.93
CA THR A 133 21.89 11.80 6.66
C THR A 133 23.14 11.60 5.79
N GLY A 134 23.25 10.45 5.11
CA GLY A 134 24.37 10.19 4.19
C GLY A 134 24.41 11.16 3.00
N LEU A 135 23.25 11.51 2.44
CA LEU A 135 23.18 12.50 1.35
C LEU A 135 23.60 13.89 1.82
N ALA A 136 23.25 14.28 3.05
CA ALA A 136 23.66 15.57 3.61
C ALA A 136 25.18 15.68 3.76
N LEU A 137 25.86 14.59 4.15
CA LEU A 137 27.33 14.56 4.23
C LEU A 137 27.97 14.76 2.85
N LEU A 138 27.49 14.04 1.84
CA LEU A 138 28.01 14.18 0.47
C LEU A 138 27.68 15.55 -0.13
N GLU A 139 26.51 16.12 0.16
CA GLU A 139 26.18 17.47 -0.29
C GLU A 139 27.11 18.53 0.30
N ALA A 140 27.53 18.36 1.56
CA ALA A 140 28.52 19.25 2.18
C ALA A 140 29.87 19.23 1.45
N ASP A 141 30.23 18.08 0.87
CA ASP A 141 31.41 17.90 0.00
C ASP A 141 31.13 18.34 -1.46
N GLY A 142 29.99 18.95 -1.76
CA GLY A 142 29.64 19.51 -3.06
C GLY A 142 29.06 18.52 -4.08
N PHE A 143 28.63 17.32 -3.65
CA PHE A 143 27.89 16.41 -4.53
C PHE A 143 26.48 16.93 -4.83
N ASP A 144 26.02 16.74 -6.07
CA ASP A 144 24.63 16.95 -6.44
C ASP A 144 23.79 15.73 -6.07
N VAL A 145 23.05 15.88 -4.98
CA VAL A 145 22.20 14.84 -4.39
C VAL A 145 20.70 15.10 -4.58
N LYS A 146 20.30 16.13 -5.34
CA LYS A 146 18.91 16.61 -5.39
C LYS A 146 17.92 15.52 -5.79
N ASP A 147 18.23 14.76 -6.83
CA ASP A 147 17.35 13.69 -7.32
C ASP A 147 17.22 12.55 -6.31
N LEU A 148 18.32 12.17 -5.67
CA LEU A 148 18.33 11.14 -4.62
C LEU A 148 17.55 11.58 -3.39
N ARG A 149 17.71 12.85 -2.99
CA ARG A 149 16.96 13.46 -1.89
C ARG A 149 15.46 13.46 -2.18
N SER A 150 15.07 13.99 -3.34
CA SER A 150 13.66 14.05 -3.76
C SER A 150 13.03 12.66 -3.77
N ARG A 151 13.78 11.64 -4.21
CA ARG A 151 13.33 10.25 -4.15
C ARG A 151 13.09 9.78 -2.71
N VAL A 152 14.03 10.00 -1.79
CA VAL A 152 13.87 9.57 -0.39
C VAL A 152 12.71 10.31 0.29
N GLU A 153 12.55 11.60 0.04
CA GLU A 153 11.41 12.40 0.51
C GLU A 153 10.08 11.87 -0.04
N THR A 154 10.03 11.50 -1.32
CA THR A 154 8.84 10.90 -1.94
C THR A 154 8.48 9.56 -1.27
N LEU A 155 9.49 8.73 -0.96
CA LEU A 155 9.28 7.46 -0.25
C LEU A 155 8.75 7.69 1.18
N LEU A 156 9.31 8.66 1.91
CA LEU A 156 8.85 9.04 3.25
C LEU A 156 7.40 9.56 3.21
N HIS A 157 7.08 10.42 2.25
CA HIS A 157 5.72 10.94 2.08
C HIS A 157 4.74 9.81 1.78
N ALA A 158 5.03 8.95 0.79
CA ALA A 158 4.17 7.83 0.44
C ALA A 158 3.90 6.91 1.64
N LYS A 159 4.93 6.66 2.46
CA LYS A 159 4.80 5.86 3.67
C LYS A 159 3.87 6.51 4.71
N ASN A 160 4.04 7.80 4.98
CA ASN A 160 3.18 8.52 5.92
C ASN A 160 1.71 8.53 5.43
N SER A 161 1.48 8.76 4.14
CA SER A 161 0.14 8.66 3.54
C SER A 161 -0.46 7.27 3.68
N CYS A 162 0.33 6.20 3.53
CA CYS A 162 -0.15 4.83 3.76
C CYS A 162 -0.63 4.62 5.20
N VAL A 163 0.05 5.17 6.20
CA VAL A 163 -0.37 5.08 7.62
C VAL A 163 -1.72 5.78 7.82
N GLU A 164 -1.88 7.01 7.30
CA GLU A 164 -3.14 7.76 7.39
C GLU A 164 -4.31 7.04 6.71
N LEU A 165 -4.06 6.46 5.52
CA LEU A 165 -5.05 5.66 4.80
C LEU A 165 -5.42 4.41 5.59
N GLN A 166 -4.46 3.73 6.21
CA GLN A 166 -4.70 2.53 7.01
C GLN A 166 -5.56 2.83 8.24
N ASP A 167 -5.33 3.95 8.92
CA ASP A 167 -6.16 4.38 10.04
C ASP A 167 -7.57 4.79 9.61
N SER A 168 -7.68 5.45 8.46
CA SER A 168 -8.97 5.79 7.84
C SER A 168 -9.77 4.53 7.46
N MET A 169 -9.10 3.54 6.88
CA MET A 169 -9.71 2.23 6.57
C MET A 169 -10.24 1.55 7.83
N ARG A 170 -9.42 1.47 8.88
CA ARG A 170 -9.82 0.88 10.17
C ARG A 170 -11.07 1.56 10.76
N ASN A 171 -11.13 2.89 10.69
CA ASN A 171 -12.30 3.65 11.16
C ASN A 171 -13.58 3.33 10.35
N LEU A 172 -13.45 3.17 9.03
CA LEU A 172 -14.56 2.79 8.17
C LEU A 172 -15.03 1.36 8.44
N GLU A 173 -14.13 0.42 8.63
CA GLU A 173 -14.44 -0.97 8.99
C GLU A 173 -15.25 -1.04 10.30
N GLU A 174 -14.85 -0.27 11.32
CA GLU A 174 -15.59 -0.18 12.59
C GLU A 174 -17.00 0.39 12.39
N LYS A 175 -17.13 1.46 11.60
CA LYS A 175 -18.45 2.06 11.26
C LYS A 175 -19.34 1.09 10.51
N ILE A 176 -18.78 0.29 9.60
CA ILE A 176 -19.51 -0.74 8.85
C ILE A 176 -20.01 -1.80 9.82
N ALA A 177 -19.13 -2.38 10.65
CA ALA A 177 -19.49 -3.41 11.63
C ALA A 177 -20.60 -2.95 12.60
N HIS A 178 -20.55 -1.69 13.03
CA HIS A 178 -21.59 -1.09 13.88
C HIS A 178 -22.93 -0.97 13.15
N LYS A 179 -22.92 -0.48 11.90
CA LYS A 179 -24.14 -0.37 11.08
C LYS A 179 -24.76 -1.73 10.79
N GLU A 180 -23.95 -2.73 10.44
CA GLU A 180 -24.43 -4.10 10.21
C GLU A 180 -25.08 -4.70 11.46
N THR A 181 -24.53 -4.41 12.63
CA THR A 181 -25.11 -4.90 13.90
C THR A 181 -26.47 -4.26 14.18
N LYS A 182 -26.59 -2.95 13.94
CA LYS A 182 -27.87 -2.24 14.04
C LYS A 182 -28.89 -2.74 13.02
N ASP A 183 -28.47 -2.96 11.78
CA ASP A 183 -29.32 -3.47 10.71
C ASP A 183 -29.85 -4.88 11.04
N ARG A 184 -28.99 -5.77 11.55
CA ARG A 184 -29.42 -7.09 12.04
C ARG A 184 -30.48 -6.99 13.12
N GLU A 185 -30.33 -6.06 14.07
CA GLU A 185 -31.28 -5.87 15.15
C GLU A 185 -32.61 -5.30 14.63
N LEU A 186 -32.56 -4.28 13.76
CA LEU A 186 -33.75 -3.75 13.09
C LEU A 186 -34.47 -4.85 12.30
N GLY A 187 -33.73 -5.71 11.60
CA GLY A 187 -34.28 -6.86 10.90
C GLY A 187 -35.01 -7.85 11.81
N LYS A 188 -34.56 -8.05 13.06
CA LYS A 188 -35.30 -8.86 14.04
C LYS A 188 -36.60 -8.18 14.45
N GLN A 189 -36.57 -6.87 14.71
CA GLN A 189 -37.75 -6.10 15.08
C GLN A 189 -38.80 -6.11 13.97
N VAL A 190 -38.38 -5.92 12.70
CA VAL A 190 -39.26 -6.00 11.54
C VAL A 190 -39.92 -7.38 11.44
N ARG A 191 -39.16 -8.47 11.62
CA ARG A 191 -39.72 -9.83 11.62
C ARG A 191 -40.72 -10.04 12.75
N SER A 192 -40.42 -9.58 13.96
CA SER A 192 -41.33 -9.67 15.10
C SER A 192 -42.64 -8.91 14.84
N LEU A 193 -42.54 -7.69 14.30
CA LEU A 193 -43.70 -6.89 13.97
C LEU A 193 -44.54 -7.53 12.85
N ALA A 194 -43.90 -8.09 11.81
CA ALA A 194 -44.61 -8.80 10.74
C ALA A 194 -45.42 -10.00 11.28
N MET A 195 -44.85 -10.76 12.22
CA MET A 195 -45.55 -11.86 12.89
C MET A 195 -46.75 -11.35 13.71
N ALA A 196 -46.58 -10.23 14.42
CA ALA A 196 -47.66 -9.61 15.17
C ALA A 196 -48.80 -9.15 14.25
N VAL A 197 -48.49 -8.47 13.14
CA VAL A 197 -49.50 -8.05 12.14
C VAL A 197 -50.27 -9.26 11.63
N HIS A 198 -49.58 -10.33 11.22
CA HIS A 198 -50.22 -11.54 10.73
C HIS A 198 -51.17 -12.18 11.76
N HIS A 199 -50.77 -12.21 13.03
CA HIS A 199 -51.62 -12.71 14.12
C HIS A 199 -52.90 -11.87 14.29
N HIS A 200 -52.77 -10.54 14.25
CA HIS A 200 -53.91 -9.63 14.36
C HIS A 200 -54.87 -9.78 13.16
N ASP A 201 -54.36 -9.95 11.95
CA ASP A 201 -55.18 -10.18 10.75
C ASP A 201 -56.01 -11.46 10.87
N LEU A 202 -55.40 -12.55 11.35
CA LEU A 202 -56.10 -13.81 11.60
C LEU A 202 -57.19 -13.65 12.67
N HIS A 203 -56.87 -12.98 13.78
CA HIS A 203 -57.84 -12.71 14.84
C HIS A 203 -59.03 -11.87 14.31
N ALA A 204 -58.76 -10.82 13.54
CA ALA A 204 -59.78 -9.98 12.93
C ALA A 204 -60.65 -10.75 11.90
N TYR A 205 -60.08 -11.72 11.18
CA TYR A 205 -60.83 -12.63 10.31
C TYR A 205 -61.80 -13.51 11.11
N LEU A 206 -61.34 -14.15 12.18
CA LEU A 206 -62.18 -15.01 13.02
C LEU A 206 -63.32 -14.23 13.68
N MET A 207 -63.03 -13.05 14.23
CA MET A 207 -64.04 -12.18 14.84
C MET A 207 -65.13 -11.76 13.85
N ARG A 208 -64.77 -11.47 12.60
CA ARG A 208 -65.76 -11.18 11.54
C ARG A 208 -66.68 -12.36 11.26
N ASN A 209 -66.19 -13.59 11.29
CA ASN A 209 -67.01 -14.79 11.09
C ASN A 209 -67.98 -15.01 12.24
N VAL A 210 -67.51 -14.84 13.49
CA VAL A 210 -68.36 -14.90 14.69
C VAL A 210 -69.46 -13.83 14.61
N MET A 211 -69.10 -12.60 14.24
CA MET A 211 -70.06 -11.50 14.09
C MET A 211 -71.13 -11.82 13.03
N ARG A 212 -70.75 -12.37 11.88
CA ARG A 212 -71.71 -12.79 10.84
C ARG A 212 -72.67 -13.86 11.35
N SER A 213 -72.18 -14.89 12.05
CA SER A 213 -73.02 -15.93 12.64
C SER A 213 -74.03 -15.35 13.64
N ALA A 214 -73.57 -14.46 14.53
CA ALA A 214 -74.42 -13.79 15.51
C ALA A 214 -75.52 -12.93 14.85
N ILE A 215 -75.19 -12.23 13.75
CA ILE A 215 -76.16 -11.46 12.95
C ILE A 215 -77.22 -12.40 12.36
N THR A 216 -76.81 -13.50 11.73
CA THR A 216 -77.74 -14.50 11.17
C THR A 216 -78.64 -15.10 12.25
N GLN A 217 -78.09 -15.48 13.39
CA GLN A 217 -78.85 -16.01 14.52
C GLN A 217 -79.88 -14.98 15.02
N LYS A 218 -79.48 -13.71 15.15
CA LYS A 218 -80.39 -12.62 15.55
C LYS A 218 -81.55 -12.46 14.57
N MET A 219 -81.29 -12.54 13.27
CA MET A 219 -82.31 -12.47 12.23
C MET A 219 -83.29 -13.65 12.32
N ASN A 220 -82.78 -14.88 12.50
CA ASN A 220 -83.61 -16.07 12.71
C ASN A 220 -84.50 -15.93 13.95
N ASN A 221 -83.95 -15.47 15.07
CA ASN A 221 -84.71 -15.23 16.29
C ASN A 221 -85.81 -14.18 16.07
N ALA A 222 -85.55 -13.10 15.31
CA ALA A 222 -86.56 -12.08 15.00
C ALA A 222 -87.71 -12.60 14.12
N MET A 223 -87.39 -13.46 13.14
CA MET A 223 -88.40 -14.14 12.31
C MET A 223 -89.28 -15.04 13.18
N GLU A 224 -88.66 -15.83 14.06
CA GLU A 224 -89.38 -16.76 14.95
C GLU A 224 -90.27 -16.02 15.96
N ILE A 225 -89.78 -14.93 16.55
CA ILE A 225 -90.61 -14.06 17.41
C ILE A 225 -91.84 -13.54 16.65
N SER A 226 -91.68 -13.16 15.37
CA SER A 226 -92.79 -12.66 14.55
C SER A 226 -93.82 -13.75 14.22
N ARG A 227 -93.36 -14.98 13.95
CA ARG A 227 -94.20 -16.17 13.77
C ARG A 227 -95.02 -16.46 15.03
N LEU A 228 -94.34 -16.56 16.19
CA LEU A 228 -94.98 -16.82 17.48
C LEU A 228 -95.99 -15.73 17.85
N LYS A 229 -95.70 -14.45 17.59
CA LYS A 229 -96.67 -13.35 17.78
C LYS A 229 -97.92 -13.53 16.94
N THR A 230 -97.77 -13.97 15.69
CA THR A 230 -98.91 -14.20 14.78
C THR A 230 -99.78 -15.35 15.27
N GLU A 231 -99.17 -16.45 15.70
CA GLU A 231 -99.88 -17.61 16.26
C GLU A 231 -100.61 -17.26 17.56
N ALA A 232 -99.95 -16.55 18.47
CA ALA A 232 -100.55 -16.06 19.71
C ALA A 232 -101.77 -15.16 19.43
N ASN A 233 -101.67 -14.25 18.46
CA ASN A 233 -102.79 -13.40 18.06
C ASN A 233 -103.96 -14.18 17.45
N LYS A 234 -103.68 -15.19 16.63
CA LYS A 234 -104.71 -16.08 16.06
C LYS A 234 -105.45 -16.81 17.18
N LEU A 235 -104.72 -17.41 18.11
CA LEU A 235 -105.30 -18.12 19.26
C LEU A 235 -106.13 -17.17 20.14
N LYS A 236 -105.64 -15.96 20.40
CA LYS A 236 -106.37 -14.92 21.16
C LYS A 236 -107.70 -14.57 20.50
N ARG A 237 -107.75 -14.42 19.18
CA ARG A 237 -108.99 -14.16 18.43
C ARG A 237 -109.95 -15.34 18.50
N SER A 238 -109.45 -16.58 18.36
CA SER A 238 -110.27 -17.78 18.51
C SER A 238 -110.91 -17.87 19.90
N CYS A 239 -110.15 -17.57 20.96
CA CYS A 239 -110.67 -17.56 22.33
C CYS A 239 -111.79 -16.53 22.52
N LEU A 240 -111.57 -15.28 22.08
CA LEU A 240 -112.60 -14.22 22.14
C LEU A 240 -113.86 -14.61 21.37
N SER A 241 -113.72 -15.28 20.22
CA SER A 241 -114.86 -15.73 19.41
C SER A 241 -115.69 -16.79 20.13
N ILE A 242 -115.03 -17.71 20.85
CA ILE A 242 -115.72 -18.72 21.68
C ILE A 242 -116.48 -18.03 22.82
N THR A 243 -115.88 -17.05 23.50
CA THR A 243 -116.53 -16.33 24.61
C THR A 243 -117.77 -15.54 24.20
N ILE A 244 -117.83 -15.02 22.96
CA ILE A 244 -118.98 -14.27 22.44
C ILE A 244 -120.10 -15.20 21.92
N ALA A 245 -119.76 -16.41 21.47
CA ALA A 245 -120.72 -17.37 20.91
C ALA A 245 -121.52 -18.16 21.98
N VAL A 246 -121.26 -17.94 23.27
CA VAL A 246 -122.05 -18.52 24.37
C VAL A 246 -123.31 -17.66 24.56
N PRO A 247 -124.53 -18.16 24.28
CA PRO A 247 -125.75 -17.41 24.51
C PRO A 247 -125.94 -17.17 26.02
N ARG A 248 -126.43 -15.98 26.40
CA ARG A 248 -126.88 -15.72 27.76
C ARG A 248 -128.10 -16.54 28.12
#